data_AF-A0A812K5Q6-F1
#
_entry.id   AF-A0A812K5Q6-F1
#
_cell.length_a   1.000
_cell.length_b   1.000
_cell.length_c   1.000
_cell.angle_alpha   90.00
_cell.angle_beta   90.00
_cell.angle_gamma   90.00
#
_symmetry.space_group_name_H-M   'P 1'
#
loop_
_entity.id
_entity.type
_entity.pdbx_description
1 polymer ?
#
loop_
_entity_poly.entity_id
_entity_poly.type
_entity_poly.pdbx_seq_one_letter_code
_entity_poly.pdbx_strand_id
1 'polypeptide(L)'
;MRNSLRSRLWCIFEIAAYRFANPQGCITFAPLFLENTVVKLWLGNYVTMVTFMLLLIVVDAAAVVMLLPAFLPLCMVFHFLRKNLLAKRELFAELRNFDLNKVACKREFDRKFIYSAIEEWYGSHEAFTAFVRGPLKAELLAKQADTRLPLKYTLIILTPVLSVGIDGLLAFVKGGMPLNFLICYGCGILLGLLLLWSAVAIRIAMVLCDRLAAPYKPGCVDYLQSVMVFLSSVAITFAGVIIAARAYVRGEAYTFAWLAGASLACWATHGGCKCLVCSISHSKSQQAFSDSVVAV
;
A
#
# COMPACT_ATOMS: atom_id res chain seq x y z
N MET A 1 13.21 -14.35 -14.05
CA MET A 1 14.43 -13.71 -13.54
C MET A 1 14.13 -13.04 -12.20
N ARG A 2 14.39 -13.73 -11.08
CA ARG A 2 14.33 -13.13 -9.74
C ARG A 2 15.72 -12.59 -9.41
N ASN A 3 15.94 -11.33 -9.71
CA ASN A 3 17.06 -10.57 -9.14
C ASN A 3 16.65 -10.17 -7.71
N SER A 4 16.52 -11.15 -6.82
CA SER A 4 16.25 -10.91 -5.39
C SER A 4 17.43 -10.17 -4.77
N LEU A 5 17.20 -9.40 -3.70
CA LEU A 5 18.23 -8.58 -3.06
C LEU A 5 19.47 -9.39 -2.62
N ARG A 6 19.32 -10.69 -2.39
CA ARG A 6 20.41 -11.70 -2.32
C ARG A 6 21.52 -11.56 -3.37
N SER A 7 21.26 -10.97 -4.54
CA SER A 7 22.24 -10.84 -5.62
C SER A 7 23.18 -9.64 -5.51
N ARG A 8 23.02 -8.74 -4.53
CA ARG A 8 23.86 -7.54 -4.45
C ARG A 8 24.24 -7.25 -3.00
N LEU A 9 25.26 -7.95 -2.50
CA LEU A 9 26.04 -7.53 -1.32
C LEU A 9 26.28 -6.01 -1.34
N TRP A 10 26.57 -5.51 -2.53
CA TRP A 10 26.70 -4.10 -2.88
C TRP A 10 25.58 -3.21 -2.33
N CYS A 11 24.30 -3.56 -2.49
CA CYS A 11 23.20 -2.70 -2.05
C CYS A 11 23.12 -2.61 -0.51
N ILE A 12 23.32 -3.72 0.20
CA ILE A 12 23.34 -3.71 1.67
C ILE A 12 24.57 -2.95 2.16
N PHE A 13 25.71 -3.16 1.51
CA PHE A 13 26.95 -2.42 1.77
C PHE A 13 26.78 -0.93 1.53
N GLU A 14 26.20 -0.46 0.44
CA GLU A 14 25.95 0.97 0.16
C GLU A 14 25.12 1.63 1.26
N ILE A 15 24.05 0.96 1.71
CA ILE A 15 23.20 1.47 2.79
C ILE A 15 23.98 1.55 4.11
N ALA A 16 24.77 0.53 4.41
CA ALA A 16 25.60 0.48 5.61
C ALA A 16 26.74 1.51 5.55
N ALA A 17 27.40 1.65 4.41
CA ALA A 17 28.43 2.65 4.13
C ALA A 17 27.89 4.07 4.32
N TYR A 18 26.72 4.36 3.77
CA TYR A 18 26.04 5.63 3.96
C TYR A 18 25.78 5.90 5.45
N ARG A 19 25.32 4.89 6.20
CA ARG A 19 25.03 5.02 7.63
C ARG A 19 26.30 5.21 8.46
N PHE A 20 27.39 4.54 8.10
CA PHE A 20 28.70 4.72 8.72
C PHE A 20 29.22 6.14 8.51
N ALA A 21 29.18 6.63 7.26
CA ALA A 21 29.61 7.99 6.93
C ALA A 21 28.66 9.08 7.49
N ASN A 22 27.39 8.75 7.74
CA ASN A 22 26.37 9.69 8.23
C ASN A 22 25.57 9.10 9.41
N PRO A 23 26.14 9.01 10.63
CA PRO A 23 25.47 8.40 11.78
C PRO A 23 24.19 9.11 12.22
N GLN A 24 24.05 10.40 11.90
CA GLN A 24 22.84 11.19 12.17
C GLN A 24 21.94 11.35 10.94
N GLY A 25 22.41 10.95 9.76
CA GLY A 25 21.66 11.10 8.51
C GLY A 25 20.39 10.24 8.49
N CYS A 26 19.25 10.82 8.14
CA CYS A 26 18.01 10.07 8.05
C CYS A 26 17.89 9.36 6.69
N ILE A 27 17.98 8.02 6.68
CA ILE A 27 17.77 7.25 5.44
C ILE A 27 16.26 7.10 5.18
N THR A 28 15.69 7.88 4.28
CA THR A 28 14.29 7.68 3.88
C THR A 28 14.22 6.68 2.74
N PHE A 29 13.85 5.44 3.05
CA PHE A 29 13.52 4.47 2.01
C PHE A 29 12.18 4.84 1.40
N ALA A 30 12.21 5.36 0.18
CA ALA A 30 11.04 5.43 -0.69
C ALA A 30 10.96 4.10 -1.44
N PRO A 31 10.11 3.15 -1.02
CA PRO A 31 10.00 1.88 -1.74
C PRO A 31 9.45 2.16 -3.14
N LEU A 32 10.27 1.95 -4.17
CA LEU A 32 9.85 1.92 -5.59
C LEU A 32 8.60 1.03 -5.80
N PHE A 33 8.41 0.03 -4.94
CA PHE A 33 7.23 -0.82 -4.89
C PHE A 33 5.92 -0.04 -4.69
N LEU A 34 5.94 1.06 -3.94
CA LEU A 34 4.77 1.85 -3.61
C LEU A 34 4.26 2.59 -4.84
N GLU A 35 5.13 3.29 -5.54
CA GLU A 35 4.76 4.06 -6.74
C GLU A 35 4.28 3.14 -7.86
N ASN A 36 4.97 2.02 -8.09
CA ASN A 36 4.51 1.00 -9.02
C ASN A 36 3.13 0.43 -8.64
N THR A 37 2.87 0.25 -7.34
CA THR A 37 1.55 -0.19 -6.85
C THR A 37 0.48 0.89 -7.10
N VAL A 38 0.79 2.15 -6.83
CA VAL A 38 -0.10 3.30 -7.05
C VAL A 38 -0.47 3.41 -8.52
N VAL A 39 0.51 3.36 -9.44
CA VAL A 39 0.27 3.46 -10.87
C VAL A 39 -0.63 2.31 -11.36
N LYS A 40 -0.39 1.07 -10.90
CA LYS A 40 -1.22 -0.08 -11.28
C LYS A 40 -2.65 0.02 -10.75
N LEU A 41 -2.82 0.46 -9.51
CA LEU A 41 -4.16 0.66 -8.93
C LEU A 41 -4.89 1.83 -9.61
N TRP A 42 -4.19 2.91 -9.91
CA TRP A 42 -4.75 4.05 -10.64
C TRP A 42 -5.20 3.65 -12.04
N LEU A 43 -4.32 2.99 -12.81
CA LEU A 43 -4.63 2.51 -14.16
C LEU A 43 -5.76 1.48 -14.13
N GLY A 44 -5.75 0.57 -13.16
CA GLY A 44 -6.83 -0.39 -12.95
C GLY A 44 -8.18 0.29 -12.71
N ASN A 45 -8.23 1.28 -11.82
CA ASN A 45 -9.45 2.06 -11.56
C ASN A 45 -9.91 2.82 -12.80
N TYR A 46 -8.98 3.42 -13.55
CA TYR A 46 -9.29 4.12 -14.79
C TYR A 46 -9.94 3.17 -15.81
N VAL A 47 -9.34 2.00 -16.05
CA VAL A 47 -9.91 0.98 -16.94
C VAL A 47 -11.29 0.54 -16.45
N THR A 48 -11.45 0.27 -15.15
CA THR A 48 -12.75 -0.09 -14.56
C THR A 48 -13.81 0.99 -14.78
N MET A 49 -13.48 2.27 -14.62
CA MET A 49 -14.41 3.37 -14.89
C MET A 49 -14.80 3.46 -16.37
N VAL A 50 -13.84 3.36 -17.28
CA VAL A 50 -14.10 3.35 -18.73
C VAL A 50 -14.98 2.17 -19.12
N THR A 51 -14.66 0.96 -18.64
CA THR A 51 -15.47 -0.23 -18.89
C THR A 51 -16.88 -0.06 -18.34
N PHE A 52 -17.03 0.45 -17.11
CA PHE A 52 -18.34 0.72 -16.52
C PHE A 52 -19.17 1.70 -17.38
N MET A 53 -18.58 2.79 -17.84
CA MET A 53 -19.28 3.78 -18.69
C MET A 53 -19.69 3.18 -20.04
N LEU A 54 -18.82 2.41 -20.70
CA LEU A 54 -19.16 1.72 -21.95
C LEU A 54 -20.30 0.72 -21.76
N LEU A 55 -20.26 -0.02 -20.65
CA LEU A 55 -21.29 -0.98 -20.28
C LEU A 55 -22.65 -0.32 -20.05
N LEU A 56 -22.69 0.86 -19.42
CA LEU A 56 -23.92 1.65 -19.25
C LEU A 56 -24.53 2.10 -20.58
N ILE A 57 -23.73 2.26 -21.63
CA ILE A 57 -24.22 2.68 -22.95
C ILE A 57 -24.82 1.49 -23.72
N VAL A 58 -24.20 0.31 -23.61
CA VAL A 58 -24.52 -0.84 -24.47
C VAL A 58 -25.64 -1.71 -23.92
N VAL A 59 -25.80 -1.79 -22.59
CA VAL A 59 -26.70 -2.77 -21.97
C VAL A 59 -27.79 -2.05 -21.18
N ASP A 60 -29.04 -2.28 -21.58
CA ASP A 60 -30.24 -1.88 -20.83
C ASP A 60 -30.49 -2.85 -19.66
N ALA A 61 -29.50 -2.98 -18.79
CA ALA A 61 -29.55 -3.79 -17.59
C ALA A 61 -29.36 -2.93 -16.36
N ALA A 62 -29.81 -3.44 -15.21
CA ALA A 62 -29.55 -2.81 -13.93
C ALA A 62 -28.03 -2.59 -13.74
N ALA A 63 -27.63 -1.33 -13.50
CA ALA A 63 -26.25 -0.90 -13.37
C ALA A 63 -25.40 -1.76 -12.40
N VAL A 64 -26.05 -2.39 -11.41
CA VAL A 64 -25.41 -3.30 -10.43
C VAL A 64 -24.83 -4.55 -11.08
N VAL A 65 -25.50 -5.14 -12.07
CA VAL A 65 -25.02 -6.35 -12.77
C VAL A 65 -23.78 -6.03 -13.61
N MET A 66 -23.72 -4.82 -14.15
CA MET A 66 -22.62 -4.33 -14.99
C MET A 66 -21.32 -4.04 -14.22
N LEU A 67 -21.40 -3.89 -12.89
CA LEU A 67 -20.22 -3.60 -12.06
C LEU A 67 -19.23 -4.78 -12.02
N LEU A 68 -19.72 -6.02 -11.95
CA LEU A 68 -18.85 -7.19 -11.85
C LEU A 68 -17.88 -7.32 -13.05
N PRO A 69 -18.33 -7.29 -14.32
CA PRO A 69 -17.42 -7.31 -15.46
C PRO A 69 -16.50 -6.07 -15.51
N ALA A 70 -16.98 -4.90 -15.07
CA ALA A 70 -16.14 -3.69 -15.00
C ALA A 70 -14.96 -3.83 -14.03
N PHE A 71 -15.10 -4.62 -12.95
CA PHE A 71 -14.03 -4.87 -11.99
C PHE A 71 -13.04 -5.94 -12.44
N LEU A 72 -13.35 -6.76 -13.45
CA LEU A 72 -12.49 -7.87 -13.89
C LEU A 72 -11.02 -7.48 -14.17
N PRO A 73 -10.72 -6.32 -14.80
CA PRO A 73 -9.34 -5.86 -15.01
C PRO A 73 -8.53 -5.71 -13.72
N LEU A 74 -9.17 -5.44 -12.57
CA LEU A 74 -8.49 -5.32 -11.28
C LEU A 74 -7.94 -6.67 -10.80
N CYS A 75 -8.46 -7.81 -11.25
CA CYS A 75 -7.98 -9.12 -10.82
C CYS A 75 -6.46 -9.27 -11.03
N MET A 76 -5.96 -8.80 -12.18
CA MET A 76 -4.53 -8.79 -12.49
C MET A 76 -3.76 -7.84 -11.56
N VAL A 77 -4.31 -6.67 -11.26
CA VAL A 77 -3.71 -5.69 -10.34
C VAL A 77 -3.54 -6.28 -8.94
N PHE A 78 -4.56 -6.99 -8.44
CA PHE A 78 -4.51 -7.70 -7.16
C PHE A 78 -3.43 -8.79 -7.14
N HIS A 79 -3.28 -9.56 -8.22
CA HIS A 79 -2.21 -10.54 -8.34
C HIS A 79 -0.82 -9.87 -8.25
N PHE A 80 -0.60 -8.78 -9.01
CA PHE A 80 0.67 -8.05 -8.98
C PHE A 80 0.96 -7.42 -7.61
N LEU A 81 -0.07 -6.86 -6.97
CA LEU A 81 0.04 -6.28 -5.64
C LEU A 81 0.50 -7.32 -4.62
N ARG A 82 -0.11 -8.50 -4.64
CA ARG A 82 0.26 -9.63 -3.78
C ARG A 82 1.71 -10.05 -3.99
N LYS A 83 2.17 -10.12 -5.25
CA LYS A 83 3.58 -10.41 -5.59
C LYS A 83 4.55 -9.32 -5.10
N ASN A 84 4.20 -8.05 -5.24
CA ASN A 84 5.01 -6.94 -4.74
C ASN A 84 5.15 -7.00 -3.20
N LEU A 85 4.06 -7.30 -2.50
CA LEU A 85 4.06 -7.43 -1.03
C LEU A 85 4.82 -8.69 -0.57
N LEU A 86 4.79 -9.77 -1.34
CA LEU A 86 5.62 -10.94 -1.09
C LEU A 86 7.11 -10.61 -1.24
N ALA A 87 7.50 -9.93 -2.33
CA ALA A 87 8.88 -9.51 -2.54
C ALA A 87 9.37 -8.59 -1.40
N LYS A 88 8.50 -7.71 -0.89
CA LYS A 88 8.76 -6.92 0.32
C LYS A 88 9.03 -7.82 1.53
N ARG A 89 8.21 -8.85 1.78
CA ARG A 89 8.42 -9.78 2.91
C ARG A 89 9.69 -10.60 2.77
N GLU A 90 9.98 -11.07 1.56
CA GLU A 90 11.21 -11.82 1.25
C GLU A 90 12.45 -10.95 1.51
N LEU A 91 12.45 -9.70 1.09
CA LEU A 91 13.51 -8.73 1.39
C LEU A 91 13.78 -8.60 2.90
N PHE A 92 12.73 -8.46 3.71
CA PHE A 92 12.89 -8.38 5.16
C PHE A 92 13.33 -9.69 5.80
N ALA A 93 12.87 -10.83 5.28
CA ALA A 93 13.32 -12.13 5.71
C ALA A 93 14.81 -12.34 5.39
N GLU A 94 15.27 -11.86 4.23
CA GLU A 94 16.68 -11.88 3.83
C GLU A 94 17.54 -10.99 4.74
N LEU A 95 17.10 -9.78 5.08
CA LEU A 95 17.81 -8.91 6.03
C LEU A 95 17.91 -9.54 7.43
N ARG A 96 16.85 -10.22 7.90
CA ARG A 96 16.86 -10.92 9.19
C ARG A 96 17.88 -12.06 9.22
N ASN A 97 18.03 -12.77 8.12
CA ASN A 97 18.90 -13.94 7.99
C ASN A 97 20.21 -13.61 7.25
N PHE A 98 20.55 -12.32 7.13
CA PHE A 98 21.69 -11.85 6.34
C PHE A 98 22.99 -12.44 6.88
N ASP A 99 23.83 -12.99 6.02
CA ASP A 99 25.07 -13.66 6.43
C ASP A 99 26.12 -13.38 5.37
N LEU A 100 27.13 -12.56 5.70
CA LEU A 100 28.11 -12.06 4.73
C LEU A 100 28.78 -13.19 3.94
N ASN A 101 29.02 -14.34 4.60
CA ASN A 101 29.68 -15.50 4.01
C ASN A 101 28.81 -16.26 3.00
N LYS A 102 27.49 -16.08 3.04
CA LYS A 102 26.52 -16.73 2.13
C LYS A 102 26.11 -15.84 0.96
N VAL A 103 26.48 -14.57 0.97
CA VAL A 103 26.10 -13.64 -0.11
C VAL A 103 27.04 -13.85 -1.31
N ALA A 104 26.45 -14.09 -2.47
CA ALA A 104 27.21 -14.20 -3.71
C ALA A 104 27.52 -12.81 -4.28
N CYS A 105 28.76 -12.60 -4.72
CA CYS A 105 29.15 -11.45 -5.53
C CYS A 105 29.30 -11.88 -6.99
N LYS A 106 28.83 -11.04 -7.92
CA LYS A 106 28.97 -11.32 -9.36
C LYS A 106 30.43 -11.24 -9.82
N ARG A 107 31.22 -10.36 -9.20
CA ARG A 107 32.63 -10.15 -9.49
C ARG A 107 33.44 -10.35 -8.21
N GLU A 108 34.53 -11.12 -8.30
CA GLU A 108 35.42 -11.37 -7.16
C GLU A 108 36.13 -10.10 -6.69
N PHE A 109 36.40 -9.17 -7.61
CA PHE A 109 36.95 -7.85 -7.28
C PHE A 109 36.02 -7.08 -6.32
N ASP A 110 34.73 -6.96 -6.66
CA ASP A 110 33.74 -6.27 -5.81
C ASP A 110 33.66 -6.94 -4.43
N ARG A 111 33.81 -8.27 -4.37
CA ARG A 111 33.86 -9.01 -3.11
C ARG A 111 35.07 -8.59 -2.28
N LYS A 112 36.29 -8.67 -2.82
CA LYS A 112 37.51 -8.30 -2.09
C LYS A 112 37.47 -6.85 -1.62
N PHE A 113 37.02 -5.94 -2.49
CA PHE A 113 36.86 -4.53 -2.17
C PHE A 113 35.88 -4.32 -1.01
N ILE A 114 34.66 -4.89 -1.10
CA ILE A 114 33.66 -4.74 -0.05
C ILE A 114 34.14 -5.36 1.26
N TYR A 115 34.77 -6.54 1.24
CA TYR A 115 35.24 -7.21 2.45
C TYR A 115 36.33 -6.39 3.15
N SER A 116 37.30 -5.86 2.38
CA SER A 116 38.32 -4.97 2.92
C SER A 116 37.72 -3.72 3.55
N ALA A 117 36.75 -3.07 2.89
CA ALA A 117 36.08 -1.89 3.41
C ALA A 117 35.22 -2.21 4.66
N ILE A 118 34.59 -3.38 4.70
CA ILE A 118 33.86 -3.85 5.88
C ILE A 118 34.79 -4.01 7.07
N GLU A 119 35.94 -4.66 6.87
CA GLU A 119 36.94 -4.87 7.93
C GLU A 119 37.50 -3.54 8.44
N GLU A 120 37.76 -2.60 7.53
CA GLU A 120 38.23 -1.25 7.89
C GLU A 120 37.18 -0.44 8.68
N TRP A 121 35.91 -0.46 8.28
CA TRP A 121 34.88 0.40 8.88
C TRP A 121 34.18 -0.22 10.09
N TYR A 122 33.99 -1.54 10.09
CA TYR A 122 33.25 -2.25 11.12
C TYR A 122 34.15 -3.12 12.02
N GLY A 123 35.45 -3.18 11.73
CA GLY A 123 36.43 -3.97 12.48
C GLY A 123 36.41 -5.47 12.15
N SER A 124 35.25 -6.04 11.80
CA SER A 124 35.16 -7.42 11.34
C SER A 124 33.91 -7.70 10.51
N HIS A 125 33.94 -8.83 9.78
CA HIS A 125 32.80 -9.36 9.04
C HIS A 125 31.60 -9.70 9.94
N GLU A 126 31.87 -10.18 11.16
CA GLU A 126 30.87 -10.52 12.18
C GLU A 126 30.19 -9.26 12.71
N ALA A 127 30.98 -8.21 13.00
CA ALA A 127 30.48 -6.92 13.46
C ALA A 127 29.56 -6.27 12.42
N PHE A 128 29.94 -6.31 11.14
CA PHE A 128 29.08 -5.87 10.05
C PHE A 128 27.80 -6.69 9.94
N THR A 129 27.89 -8.02 10.03
CA THR A 129 26.71 -8.90 10.00
C THR A 129 25.78 -8.60 11.18
N ALA A 130 26.31 -8.36 12.37
CA ALA A 130 25.55 -7.95 13.55
C ALA A 130 24.88 -6.59 13.35
N PHE A 131 25.60 -5.62 12.79
CA PHE A 131 25.06 -4.30 12.44
C PHE A 131 23.89 -4.39 11.46
N VAL A 132 24.03 -5.18 10.38
CA VAL A 132 22.98 -5.37 9.38
C VAL A 132 21.74 -6.04 9.99
N ARG A 133 21.94 -7.11 10.79
CA ARG A 133 20.84 -7.86 11.42
C ARG A 133 20.15 -7.10 12.55
N GLY A 134 20.86 -6.22 13.23
CA GLY A 134 20.38 -5.47 14.40
C GLY A 134 19.95 -4.05 14.03
N PRO A 135 20.81 -3.03 14.28
CA PRO A 135 20.48 -1.62 14.07
C PRO A 135 19.88 -1.29 12.71
N LEU A 136 20.52 -1.72 11.63
CA LEU A 136 20.07 -1.36 10.28
C LEU A 136 18.69 -1.95 9.99
N LYS A 137 18.49 -3.24 10.26
CA LYS A 137 17.19 -3.90 10.11
C LYS A 137 16.11 -3.22 10.97
N ALA A 138 16.42 -2.86 12.21
CA ALA A 138 15.46 -2.19 13.10
C ALA A 138 15.03 -0.84 12.52
N GLU A 139 15.97 -0.06 11.98
CA GLU A 139 15.67 1.22 11.31
C GLU A 139 14.79 1.02 10.06
N LEU A 140 15.14 0.06 9.20
CA LEU A 140 14.38 -0.29 8.00
C LEU A 140 12.96 -0.74 8.34
N LEU A 141 12.81 -1.60 9.35
CA LEU A 141 11.52 -2.08 9.82
C LEU A 141 10.71 -0.97 10.50
N ALA A 142 11.32 -0.08 11.28
CA ALA A 142 10.60 1.02 11.92
C ALA A 142 9.93 1.93 10.87
N LYS A 143 10.63 2.23 9.77
CA LYS A 143 10.11 3.06 8.68
C LYS A 143 9.09 2.33 7.80
N GLN A 144 9.17 1.00 7.71
CA GLN A 144 8.42 0.23 6.72
C GLN A 144 7.40 -0.78 7.31
N ALA A 145 7.36 -0.93 8.65
CA ALA A 145 6.31 -1.62 9.41
C ALA A 145 4.93 -1.07 9.05
N ASP A 146 4.91 0.18 8.60
CA ASP A 146 3.72 0.76 8.07
C ASP A 146 3.51 0.36 6.60
N THR A 147 2.77 -0.73 6.39
CA THR A 147 2.15 -1.04 5.09
C THR A 147 1.05 -0.04 4.70
N ARG A 148 0.91 1.10 5.41
CA ARG A 148 -0.05 2.14 5.05
C ARG A 148 0.39 2.80 3.78
N LEU A 149 -0.53 2.82 2.84
CA LEU A 149 -0.49 3.74 1.73
C LEU A 149 -0.69 5.15 2.32
N PRO A 150 0.28 6.08 2.15
CA PRO A 150 0.09 7.46 2.53
C PRO A 150 -1.19 8.03 1.91
N LEU A 151 -1.94 8.85 2.65
CA LEU A 151 -3.23 9.39 2.19
C LEU A 151 -3.11 10.08 0.82
N LYS A 152 -2.02 10.82 0.58
CA LYS A 152 -1.73 11.44 -0.73
C LYS A 152 -1.79 10.46 -1.90
N TYR A 153 -1.26 9.25 -1.73
CA TYR A 153 -1.30 8.23 -2.76
C TYR A 153 -2.67 7.59 -2.88
N THR A 154 -3.39 7.41 -1.77
CA THR A 154 -4.80 6.97 -1.82
C THR A 154 -5.65 7.95 -2.62
N LEU A 155 -5.49 9.26 -2.38
CA LEU A 155 -6.22 10.30 -3.14
C LEU A 155 -5.88 10.25 -4.64
N ILE A 156 -4.60 10.06 -4.99
CA ILE A 156 -4.19 9.87 -6.40
C ILE A 156 -4.92 8.67 -7.02
N ILE A 157 -4.94 7.51 -6.35
CA ILE A 157 -5.61 6.30 -6.87
C ILE A 157 -7.11 6.53 -7.09
N LEU A 158 -7.75 7.33 -6.24
CA LEU A 158 -9.19 7.62 -6.31
C LEU A 158 -9.56 8.64 -7.40
N THR A 159 -8.59 9.36 -7.98
CA THR A 159 -8.87 10.40 -8.98
C THR A 159 -9.75 9.94 -10.15
N PRO A 160 -9.60 8.74 -10.77
CA PRO A 160 -10.47 8.34 -11.88
C PRO A 160 -11.93 8.19 -11.44
N VAL A 161 -12.13 7.61 -10.25
CA VAL A 161 -13.47 7.35 -9.70
C VAL A 161 -14.16 8.67 -9.31
N LEU A 162 -13.40 9.59 -8.69
CA LEU A 162 -13.90 10.92 -8.33
C LEU A 162 -14.24 11.75 -9.58
N SER A 163 -13.45 11.66 -10.64
CA SER A 163 -13.73 12.36 -11.90
C SER A 163 -15.12 12.00 -12.43
N VAL A 164 -15.44 10.71 -12.52
CA VAL A 164 -16.76 10.24 -12.98
C VAL A 164 -17.88 10.73 -12.04
N GLY A 165 -17.65 10.71 -10.74
CA GLY A 165 -18.62 11.22 -9.77
C GLY A 165 -18.87 12.73 -9.90
N ILE A 166 -17.84 13.52 -10.16
CA ILE A 166 -17.93 14.96 -10.38
C ILE A 166 -18.67 15.24 -11.70
N ASP A 167 -18.35 14.52 -12.77
CA ASP A 167 -19.04 14.65 -14.06
C ASP A 167 -20.53 14.32 -13.91
N GLY A 168 -20.88 13.28 -13.15
CA GLY A 168 -22.26 12.94 -12.81
C GLY A 168 -22.97 14.05 -12.03
N LEU A 169 -22.31 14.64 -11.02
CA LEU A 169 -22.85 15.78 -10.28
C LEU A 169 -23.09 16.99 -11.20
N LEU A 170 -22.13 17.33 -12.07
CA LEU A 170 -22.27 18.43 -13.03
C LEU A 170 -23.41 18.19 -14.01
N ALA A 171 -23.61 16.95 -14.46
CA ALA A 171 -24.74 16.57 -15.29
C ALA A 171 -26.08 16.81 -14.58
N PHE A 172 -26.20 16.45 -13.29
CA PHE A 172 -27.41 16.73 -12.50
C PHE A 172 -27.65 18.23 -12.27
N VAL A 173 -26.59 19.00 -12.03
CA VAL A 173 -26.68 20.47 -11.93
C VAL A 173 -27.21 21.04 -13.24
N LYS A 174 -26.63 20.64 -14.38
CA LYS A 174 -27.06 21.10 -15.71
C LYS A 174 -28.49 20.66 -16.05
N GLY A 175 -28.92 19.51 -15.54
CA GLY A 175 -30.28 19.00 -15.66
C GLY A 175 -31.31 19.71 -14.77
N GLY A 176 -30.90 20.66 -13.92
CA GLY A 176 -31.79 21.40 -13.04
C GLY A 176 -32.34 20.57 -11.88
N MET A 177 -31.59 19.59 -11.40
CA MET A 177 -32.03 18.76 -10.27
C MET A 177 -32.20 19.59 -8.99
N PRO A 178 -33.18 19.27 -8.12
CA PRO A 178 -33.39 19.99 -6.86
C PRO A 178 -32.15 20.02 -5.97
N LEU A 179 -31.95 21.10 -5.21
CA LEU A 179 -30.78 21.27 -4.35
C LEU A 179 -30.60 20.11 -3.34
N ASN A 180 -31.69 19.64 -2.73
CA ASN A 180 -31.65 18.54 -1.76
C ASN A 180 -31.09 17.25 -2.40
N PHE A 181 -31.43 16.99 -3.67
CA PHE A 181 -30.89 15.86 -4.42
C PHE A 181 -29.38 16.02 -4.65
N LEU A 182 -28.94 17.22 -5.04
CA LEU A 182 -27.52 17.52 -5.24
C LEU A 182 -26.71 17.37 -3.95
N ILE A 183 -27.25 17.82 -2.81
CA ILE A 183 -26.66 17.64 -1.48
C ILE A 183 -26.55 16.14 -1.15
N CYS A 184 -27.64 15.38 -1.31
CA CYS A 184 -27.62 13.94 -1.07
C CYS A 184 -26.60 13.21 -1.96
N TYR A 185 -26.49 13.57 -3.24
CA TYR A 185 -25.52 12.98 -4.15
C TYR A 185 -24.07 13.34 -3.75
N GLY A 186 -23.81 14.62 -3.49
CA GLY A 186 -22.50 15.12 -3.07
C GLY A 186 -22.03 14.49 -1.76
N CYS A 187 -22.87 14.48 -0.74
CA CYS A 187 -22.52 13.91 0.56
C CYS A 187 -22.50 12.38 0.55
N GLY A 188 -23.50 11.73 -0.02
CA GLY A 188 -23.67 10.28 0.06
C GLY A 188 -22.81 9.51 -0.94
N ILE A 189 -22.85 9.92 -2.20
CA ILE A 189 -22.15 9.24 -3.29
C ILE A 189 -20.72 9.77 -3.40
N LEU A 190 -20.53 11.07 -3.65
CA LEU A 190 -19.19 11.59 -3.94
C LEU A 190 -18.26 11.52 -2.72
N LEU A 191 -18.65 12.10 -1.59
CA LEU A 191 -17.83 12.11 -0.38
C LEU A 191 -17.89 10.77 0.38
N GLY A 192 -19.09 10.25 0.63
CA GLY A 192 -19.28 9.02 1.40
C GLY A 192 -18.74 7.78 0.69
N LEU A 193 -19.25 7.49 -0.51
CA LEU A 193 -18.89 6.29 -1.26
C LEU A 193 -17.55 6.44 -2.01
N LEU A 194 -17.45 7.39 -2.94
CA LEU A 194 -16.34 7.45 -3.89
C LEU A 194 -15.03 7.87 -3.23
N LEU A 195 -15.06 8.79 -2.26
CA LEU A 195 -13.87 9.22 -1.54
C LEU A 195 -13.58 8.33 -0.31
N LEU A 196 -14.45 8.36 0.70
CA LEU A 196 -14.16 7.79 2.02
C LEU A 196 -14.25 6.25 2.03
N TRP A 197 -15.35 5.68 1.54
CA TRP A 197 -15.50 4.22 1.52
C TRP A 197 -14.51 3.55 0.56
N SER A 198 -14.26 4.13 -0.62
CA SER A 198 -13.22 3.60 -1.53
C SER A 198 -11.83 3.63 -0.91
N ALA A 199 -11.48 4.68 -0.13
CA ALA A 199 -10.23 4.71 0.63
C ALA A 199 -10.15 3.55 1.64
N VAL A 200 -11.24 3.29 2.37
CA VAL A 200 -11.36 2.14 3.28
C VAL A 200 -11.21 0.82 2.51
N ALA A 201 -11.89 0.65 1.38
CA ALA A 201 -11.84 -0.55 0.56
C ALA A 201 -10.43 -0.83 0.01
N ILE A 202 -9.75 0.20 -0.53
CA ILE A 202 -8.34 0.11 -0.95
C ILE A 202 -7.46 -0.32 0.22
N ARG A 203 -7.66 0.25 1.41
CA ARG A 203 -6.88 -0.11 2.59
C ARG A 203 -7.08 -1.58 2.98
N ILE A 204 -8.32 -2.05 3.03
CA ILE A 204 -8.63 -3.44 3.36
C ILE A 204 -8.05 -4.37 2.29
N ALA A 205 -8.20 -4.05 1.01
CA ALA A 205 -7.61 -4.78 -0.11
C ALA A 205 -6.08 -4.92 0.04
N MET A 206 -5.37 -3.84 0.37
CA MET A 206 -3.92 -3.86 0.63
C MET A 206 -3.56 -4.77 1.81
N VAL A 207 -4.35 -4.75 2.89
CA VAL A 207 -4.15 -5.61 4.07
C VAL A 207 -4.39 -7.08 3.71
N LEU A 208 -5.44 -7.40 2.95
CA LEU A 208 -5.71 -8.75 2.49
C LEU A 208 -4.60 -9.26 1.57
N CYS A 209 -4.15 -8.45 0.62
CA CYS A 209 -3.02 -8.77 -0.25
C CYS A 209 -1.73 -9.01 0.53
N ASP A 210 -1.45 -8.21 1.57
CA ASP A 210 -0.28 -8.44 2.41
C ASP A 210 -0.43 -9.75 3.19
N ARG A 211 -1.53 -9.92 3.93
CA ARG A 211 -1.79 -11.14 4.72
C ARG A 211 -1.69 -12.42 3.88
N LEU A 212 -2.21 -12.39 2.66
CA LEU A 212 -2.22 -13.51 1.72
C LEU A 212 -1.08 -13.44 0.68
N ALA A 213 -0.03 -12.65 0.92
CA ALA A 213 1.10 -12.48 0.00
C ALA A 213 1.83 -13.80 -0.31
N ALA A 214 2.02 -14.64 0.71
CA ALA A 214 2.70 -15.92 0.56
C ALA A 214 1.80 -16.93 -0.18
N PRO A 215 2.31 -17.57 -1.25
CA PRO A 215 1.57 -18.63 -1.94
C PRO A 215 1.38 -19.81 -0.99
N TYR A 216 0.16 -20.34 -0.90
CA TYR A 216 -0.05 -21.61 -0.22
C TYR A 216 0.68 -22.76 -0.95
N LYS A 217 0.55 -22.79 -2.28
CA LYS A 217 1.29 -23.69 -3.19
C LYS A 217 1.66 -22.94 -4.47
N PRO A 218 2.83 -23.20 -5.09
CA PRO A 218 3.17 -22.63 -6.38
C PRO A 218 2.23 -23.14 -7.49
N GLY A 219 2.11 -22.40 -8.59
CA GLY A 219 1.29 -22.76 -9.75
C GLY A 219 -0.12 -22.15 -9.72
N CYS A 220 -1.13 -22.89 -10.20
CA CYS A 220 -2.51 -22.38 -10.38
C CYS A 220 -3.19 -21.95 -9.07
N VAL A 221 -2.86 -22.59 -7.94
CA VAL A 221 -3.40 -22.25 -6.61
C VAL A 221 -3.08 -20.80 -6.21
N ASP A 222 -1.95 -20.28 -6.69
CA ASP A 222 -1.52 -18.90 -6.44
C ASP A 222 -2.43 -17.87 -7.14
N TYR A 223 -2.92 -18.20 -8.34
CA TYR A 223 -3.91 -17.37 -9.03
C TYR A 223 -5.26 -17.42 -8.34
N LEU A 224 -5.70 -18.61 -7.90
CA LEU A 224 -6.95 -18.77 -7.16
C LEU A 224 -6.95 -17.93 -5.87
N GLN A 225 -5.83 -17.90 -5.15
CA GLN A 225 -5.66 -17.05 -3.97
C GLN A 225 -5.81 -15.55 -4.32
N SER A 226 -5.29 -15.12 -5.47
CA SER A 226 -5.42 -13.74 -5.93
C SER A 226 -6.88 -13.41 -6.29
N VAL A 227 -7.58 -14.35 -6.94
CA VAL A 227 -9.02 -14.24 -7.26
C VAL A 227 -9.85 -14.15 -5.98
N MET A 228 -9.56 -14.94 -4.95
CA MET A 228 -10.28 -14.86 -3.66
C MET A 228 -10.11 -13.49 -3.00
N VAL A 229 -8.91 -12.92 -3.02
CA VAL A 229 -8.66 -11.56 -2.48
C VAL A 229 -9.43 -10.51 -3.29
N PHE A 230 -9.42 -10.64 -4.62
CA PHE A 230 -10.17 -9.78 -5.52
C PHE A 230 -11.67 -9.84 -5.22
N LEU A 231 -12.28 -11.02 -5.17
CA LEU A 231 -13.70 -11.21 -4.89
C LEU A 231 -14.10 -10.66 -3.52
N SER A 232 -13.25 -10.87 -2.51
CA SER A 232 -13.47 -10.31 -1.17
C SER A 232 -13.47 -8.77 -1.19
N SER A 233 -12.54 -8.19 -1.94
CA SER A 233 -12.44 -6.73 -2.07
C SER A 233 -13.61 -6.15 -2.86
N VAL A 234 -14.05 -6.84 -3.92
CA VAL A 234 -15.26 -6.50 -4.68
C VAL A 234 -16.48 -6.54 -3.77
N ALA A 235 -16.67 -7.59 -2.97
CA ALA A 235 -17.79 -7.70 -2.03
C ALA A 235 -17.85 -6.53 -1.05
N ILE A 236 -16.70 -6.08 -0.51
CA ILE A 236 -16.62 -4.91 0.38
C ILE A 236 -17.02 -3.62 -0.37
N THR A 237 -16.55 -3.44 -1.60
CA THR A 237 -16.94 -2.29 -2.42
C THR A 237 -18.44 -2.29 -2.68
N PHE A 238 -19.01 -3.44 -3.08
CA PHE A 238 -20.45 -3.59 -3.32
C PHE A 238 -21.28 -3.32 -2.06
N ALA A 239 -20.84 -3.75 -0.88
CA ALA A 239 -21.51 -3.43 0.37
C ALA A 239 -21.65 -1.92 0.55
N GLY A 240 -20.57 -1.15 0.32
CA GLY A 240 -20.63 0.31 0.36
C GLY A 240 -21.54 0.91 -0.69
N VAL A 241 -21.50 0.40 -1.94
CA VAL A 241 -22.39 0.87 -3.02
C VAL A 241 -23.86 0.68 -2.63
N ILE A 242 -24.23 -0.48 -2.10
CA ILE A 242 -25.59 -0.79 -1.67
C ILE A 242 -26.02 0.12 -0.52
N ILE A 243 -25.18 0.30 0.50
CA ILE A 243 -25.51 1.16 1.64
C ILE A 243 -25.66 2.62 1.20
N ALA A 244 -24.73 3.13 0.39
CA ALA A 244 -24.77 4.49 -0.13
C ALA A 244 -26.03 4.74 -0.99
N ALA A 245 -26.36 3.81 -1.90
CA ALA A 245 -27.56 3.91 -2.73
C ALA A 245 -28.85 3.90 -1.89
N ARG A 246 -28.92 3.04 -0.86
CA ARG A 246 -30.07 2.98 0.06
C ARG A 246 -30.18 4.25 0.91
N ALA A 247 -29.07 4.76 1.42
CA ALA A 247 -29.03 6.00 2.20
C ALA A 247 -29.49 7.19 1.35
N TYR A 248 -28.98 7.25 0.12
CA TYR A 248 -29.32 8.26 -0.88
C TYR A 248 -30.82 8.30 -1.20
N VAL A 249 -31.45 7.14 -1.46
CA VAL A 249 -32.89 7.06 -1.78
C VAL A 249 -33.78 7.37 -0.56
N ARG A 250 -33.32 7.12 0.66
CA ARG A 250 -34.10 7.36 1.89
C ARG A 250 -34.06 8.80 2.39
N GLY A 251 -33.22 9.65 1.81
CA GLY A 251 -33.17 11.10 2.09
C GLY A 251 -31.96 11.54 2.92
N GLU A 252 -32.01 12.79 3.35
CA GLU A 252 -30.86 13.54 3.88
C GLU A 252 -30.30 12.93 5.17
N ALA A 253 -31.16 12.61 6.15
CA ALA A 253 -30.72 12.06 7.44
C ALA A 253 -29.92 10.75 7.29
N TYR A 254 -30.38 9.83 6.43
CA TYR A 254 -29.67 8.58 6.14
C TYR A 254 -28.36 8.82 5.40
N THR A 255 -28.34 9.81 4.49
CA THR A 255 -27.14 10.20 3.76
C THR A 255 -26.06 10.74 4.70
N PHE A 256 -26.43 11.61 5.65
CA PHE A 256 -25.49 12.12 6.65
C PHE A 256 -25.02 11.03 7.63
N ALA A 257 -25.92 10.12 8.04
CA ALA A 257 -25.53 8.96 8.86
C ALA A 257 -24.52 8.06 8.14
N TRP A 258 -24.72 7.80 6.84
CA TRP A 258 -23.76 7.07 6.00
C TRP A 258 -22.41 7.79 5.91
N LEU A 259 -22.43 9.09 5.63
CA LEU A 259 -21.20 9.90 5.54
C LEU A 259 -20.42 9.87 6.86
N ALA A 260 -21.10 9.98 8.00
CA ALA A 260 -20.49 9.87 9.33
C ALA A 260 -19.86 8.48 9.55
N GLY A 261 -20.58 7.41 9.20
CA GLY A 261 -20.08 6.04 9.28
C GLY A 261 -18.86 5.79 8.40
N ALA A 262 -18.89 6.25 7.14
CA ALA A 262 -17.76 6.15 6.21
C ALA A 262 -16.55 6.98 6.69
N SER A 263 -16.80 8.17 7.26
CA SER A 263 -15.75 9.01 7.86
C SER A 263 -15.07 8.32 9.04
N LEU A 264 -15.85 7.72 9.94
CA LEU A 264 -15.33 6.97 11.09
C LEU A 264 -14.52 5.75 10.64
N ALA A 265 -15.00 5.00 9.64
CA ALA A 265 -14.27 3.87 9.07
C ALA A 265 -12.96 4.32 8.40
N CYS A 266 -12.98 5.43 7.65
CA CYS A 266 -11.80 6.01 7.02
C CYS A 266 -10.78 6.48 8.08
N TRP A 267 -11.25 7.17 9.12
CA TRP A 267 -10.41 7.57 10.25
C TRP A 267 -9.81 6.38 11.00
N ALA A 268 -10.58 5.33 11.27
CA ALA A 268 -10.10 4.11 11.94
C ALA A 268 -9.01 3.42 11.12
N THR A 269 -9.14 3.43 9.79
CA THR A 269 -8.20 2.75 8.89
C THR A 269 -6.95 3.57 8.54
N HIS A 270 -7.03 4.90 8.52
CA HIS A 270 -5.94 5.80 8.12
C HIS A 270 -5.34 6.65 9.26
N GLY A 271 -6.15 7.15 10.19
CA GLY A 271 -5.76 8.15 11.19
C GLY A 271 -5.55 7.65 12.64
N GLY A 272 -6.36 6.71 13.13
CA GLY A 272 -6.56 6.52 14.57
C GLY A 272 -5.36 6.02 15.40
N CYS A 273 -4.56 5.07 14.91
CA CYS A 273 -3.67 4.30 15.81
C CYS A 273 -2.18 4.69 15.83
N LYS A 274 -1.78 5.87 15.33
CA LYS A 274 -0.35 6.23 15.23
C LYS A 274 0.18 7.22 16.25
N CYS A 275 -0.64 8.11 16.81
CA CYS A 275 -0.11 9.17 17.65
C CYS A 275 0.34 8.72 19.04
N LEU A 276 -0.22 7.65 19.62
CA LEU A 276 0.08 7.29 21.01
C LEU A 276 1.27 6.34 21.19
N VAL A 277 1.53 5.43 20.25
CA VAL A 277 2.54 4.37 20.45
C VAL A 277 3.91 4.71 19.86
N CYS A 278 3.98 5.43 18.72
CA CYS A 278 5.24 5.78 18.09
C CYS A 278 5.99 6.94 18.79
N SER A 279 5.29 7.86 19.46
CA SER A 279 5.96 8.95 20.18
C SER A 279 6.80 8.44 21.38
N ILE A 280 6.38 7.33 21.98
CA ILE A 280 7.05 6.75 23.16
C ILE A 280 8.29 5.93 22.76
N SER A 281 8.31 5.28 21.59
CA SER A 281 9.44 4.42 21.19
C SER A 281 10.62 5.20 20.61
N HIS A 282 10.37 6.33 19.93
CA HIS A 282 11.42 7.15 19.33
C HIS A 282 12.32 7.83 20.38
N SER A 283 11.76 8.18 21.55
CA SER A 283 12.51 8.73 22.69
C SER A 283 13.48 7.70 23.28
N LYS A 284 13.08 6.43 23.39
CA LYS A 284 13.91 5.40 24.04
C LYS A 284 15.04 4.87 23.16
N SER A 285 14.83 4.78 21.84
CA SER A 285 15.86 4.26 20.92
C SER A 285 16.99 5.25 20.64
N GLN A 286 16.69 6.55 20.61
CA GLN A 286 17.74 7.57 20.51
C GLN A 286 18.63 7.58 21.75
N GLN A 287 18.05 7.40 22.94
CA GLN A 287 18.80 7.40 24.19
C GLN A 287 19.74 6.19 24.29
N ALA A 288 19.26 4.99 23.97
CA ALA A 288 20.10 3.78 24.00
C ALA A 288 21.25 3.78 22.96
N PHE A 289 21.06 4.42 21.80
CA PHE A 289 22.12 4.51 20.80
C PHE A 289 23.20 5.52 21.22
N SER A 290 22.81 6.68 21.77
CA SER A 290 23.76 7.65 22.33
C SER A 290 24.62 7.03 23.43
N ASP A 291 24.04 6.20 24.30
CA ASP A 291 24.78 5.55 25.39
C ASP A 291 25.82 4.53 24.86
N SER A 292 25.55 3.86 23.74
CA SER A 292 26.46 2.87 23.14
C SER A 292 27.61 3.47 22.33
N VAL A 293 27.46 4.67 21.77
CA VAL A 293 28.51 5.34 20.98
C VAL A 293 29.53 6.04 21.89
N VAL A 294 29.14 6.43 23.10
CA VAL A 294 30.07 7.03 24.09
C VAL A 294 30.95 5.96 24.77
N ALA A 295 30.59 4.68 24.67
CA ALA A 295 31.28 3.57 25.33
C ALA A 295 32.38 2.88 24.49
N VAL A 296 32.63 3.35 23.26
CA VAL A 296 33.66 2.83 22.34
C VAL A 296 34.65 3.94 22.02
#